data_AF-A0A1Y5NDJ0-F1
#
_entry.id   AF-A0A1Y5NDJ0-F1
#
_cell.length_a   1.000
_cell.length_b   1.000
_cell.length_c   1.000
_cell.angle_alpha   90.00
_cell.angle_beta   90.00
_cell.angle_gamma   90.00
#
_symmetry.space_group_name_H-M   'P 1'
#
loop_
_entity.id
_entity.type
_entity.pdbx_description
1 polymer ?
#
loop_
_entity_poly.entity_id
_entity_poly.type
_entity_poly.pdbx_seq_one_letter_code
_entity_poly.pdbx_strand_id
1 'polypeptide(L)' 'MNPLIIKNNTLSPKETAQYLGISTATLWRFMKRDDFPKPKRLTERTIRFLKSELDAYLQDRSA' A
#
# COMPACT_ATOMS: atom_id res chain seq x y z
N MET A 1 4.92 13.86 -14.24
CA MET A 1 4.97 12.44 -13.82
C MET A 1 6.31 12.22 -13.16
N ASN A 2 6.36 11.90 -11.86
CA ASN A 2 7.62 11.61 -11.18
C ASN A 2 7.89 10.10 -11.22
N PRO A 3 9.07 9.65 -11.70
CA PRO A 3 9.48 8.27 -11.57
C PRO A 3 9.78 8.03 -10.09
N LEU A 4 8.91 7.32 -9.38
CA LEU A 4 9.17 6.90 -8.02
C LEU A 4 10.20 5.78 -8.07
N ILE A 5 11.46 6.14 -7.87
CA ILE A 5 12.54 5.21 -7.55
C ILE A 5 12.26 4.72 -6.12
N ILE A 6 11.40 3.72 -5.99
CA ILE A 6 11.09 3.09 -4.70
C ILE A 6 12.32 2.25 -4.32
N LYS A 7 13.30 2.86 -3.64
CA LYS A 7 14.46 2.15 -3.06
C LYS A 7 14.10 1.39 -1.77
N ASN A 8 12.87 1.54 -1.26
CA ASN A 8 12.47 1.01 0.04
C ASN A 8 11.44 -0.11 -0.10
N ASN A 9 11.62 -1.19 0.68
CA ASN A 9 10.70 -2.32 0.76
C ASN A 9 9.31 -1.97 1.32
N THR A 10 9.12 -0.72 1.74
CA THR A 10 7.92 -0.21 2.39
C THR A 10 7.43 1.10 1.76
N LEU A 11 6.12 1.22 1.57
CA LEU A 11 5.45 2.36 0.95
C LEU A 11 4.60 3.13 1.98
N SER A 12 4.54 4.44 1.87
CA SER A 12 3.56 5.26 2.60
C SER A 12 2.14 5.06 2.05
N PRO A 13 1.08 5.47 2.77
CA PRO A 13 -0.28 5.39 2.25
C PRO A 13 -0.46 6.13 0.92
N LYS A 14 0.20 7.29 0.75
CA LYS A 14 0.14 8.05 -0.50
C LYS A 14 0.79 7.29 -1.66
N GLU A 15 1.97 6.72 -1.42
CA GLU A 15 2.67 5.91 -2.43
C GLU A 15 1.94 4.60 -2.72
N THR A 16 1.32 3.99 -1.71
CA THR A 16 0.53 2.76 -1.86
C THR A 16 -0.71 3.01 -2.72
N ALA A 17 -1.41 4.12 -2.48
CA ALA A 17 -2.55 4.53 -3.30
C ALA A 17 -2.12 4.74 -4.76
N GLN A 18 -1.00 5.43 -4.98
CA GLN A 18 -0.44 5.64 -6.31
C GLN A 18 0.02 4.34 -6.97
N TYR A 19 0.65 3.44 -6.21
CA TYR A 19 1.13 2.13 -6.69
C TYR A 19 -0.02 1.23 -7.12
N LEU A 20 -1.12 1.23 -6.37
CA LEU A 20 -2.34 0.50 -6.70
C LEU A 20 -3.22 1.21 -7.75
N GLY A 21 -2.87 2.44 -8.16
CA GLY A 21 -3.67 3.23 -9.09
C GLY A 21 -5.02 3.70 -8.53
N ILE A 22 -5.16 3.81 -7.20
CA ILE A 22 -6.40 4.21 -6.52
C ILE A 22 -6.24 5.55 -5.81
N SER A 23 -7.38 6.16 -5.41
CA SER A 23 -7.36 7.33 -4.53
C SER A 23 -7.00 6.94 -3.09
N THR A 24 -6.45 7.90 -2.34
CA THR A 24 -6.15 7.71 -0.90
C THR A 24 -7.41 7.39 -0.09
N ALA A 25 -8.57 7.95 -0.45
CA ALA A 25 -9.85 7.62 0.18
C ALA A 25 -10.23 6.13 -0.02
N THR A 26 -10.03 5.61 -1.23
CA THR A 26 -10.24 4.17 -1.51
C THR A 26 -9.26 3.31 -0.74
N LEU A 27 -8.00 3.73 -0.59
CA LEU A 27 -7.03 3.03 0.24
C LEU A 27 -7.49 2.92 1.70
N TRP A 28 -8.00 4.00 2.29
CA TRP A 28 -8.54 3.97 3.67
C TRP A 28 -9.75 3.05 3.81
N ARG A 29 -10.59 2.95 2.79
CA ARG A 29 -11.70 1.99 2.76
C ARG A 29 -11.18 0.56 2.65
N PHE A 30 -10.13 0.31 1.86
CA PHE A 30 -9.53 -1.01 1.72
C PHE A 30 -8.81 -1.45 2.99
N MET A 31 -8.18 -0.54 3.73
CA MET A 31 -7.60 -0.83 5.04
C MET A 31 -8.59 -1.39 6.06
N LYS A 32 -9.90 -1.13 5.90
CA LYS A 32 -10.94 -1.69 6.77
C LYS A 32 -11.37 -3.11 6.38
N ARG A 33 -10.91 -3.61 5.23
CA ARG A 33 -11.18 -4.96 4.75
C ARG A 33 -10.10 -5.90 5.27
N ASP A 34 -10.48 -7.10 5.67
CA ASP A 34 -9.50 -8.12 6.09
C ASP A 34 -8.68 -8.69 4.93
N ASP A 35 -9.20 -8.59 3.70
CA ASP A 35 -8.49 -9.03 2.48
C ASP A 35 -7.29 -8.15 2.10
N PHE A 36 -7.18 -6.94 2.67
CA PHE A 36 -6.16 -5.97 2.29
C PHE A 36 -4.95 -6.02 3.24
N PRO A 37 -3.70 -5.93 2.73
CA PRO A 37 -2.51 -5.97 3.56
C PRO A 37 -2.53 -4.86 4.62
N LYS A 38 -2.37 -5.25 5.89
CA LYS A 38 -2.40 -4.34 7.03
C LYS A 38 -1.08 -3.55 7.09
N PRO A 39 -1.13 -2.23 7.27
CA PRO A 39 0.09 -1.45 7.35
C PRO A 39 0.85 -1.71 8.64
N LYS A 40 2.17 -1.74 8.56
CA LYS A 40 3.08 -1.76 9.70
C LYS A 40 3.24 -0.35 10.26
N ARG A 41 3.02 -0.21 11.57
CA ARG A 41 3.18 1.05 12.27
C ARG A 41 4.64 1.23 12.68
N LEU A 42 5.29 2.27 12.14
CA LEU A 42 6.69 2.59 12.44
C LEU A 42 6.80 3.54 13.64
N THR A 43 5.89 4.52 13.72
CA THR A 43 5.78 5.46 14.84
C THR A 43 4.30 5.70 15.15
N GLU A 44 3.99 6.42 16.22
CA GLU A 44 2.61 6.71 16.65
C GLU A 44 1.72 7.27 15.52
N ARG A 45 2.30 8.08 14.62
CA ARG A 45 1.59 8.72 13.50
C ARG A 45 1.96 8.16 12.12
N THR A 46 3.00 7.34 12.02
CA THR A 46 3.52 6.88 10.73
C THR A 46 3.27 5.40 10.52
N ILE A 47 2.50 5.12 9.47
CA ILE A 47 2.25 3.78 8.96
C ILE A 47 2.90 3.57 7.59
N ARG A 48 3.27 2.33 7.30
CA ARG A 48 3.93 1.90 6.06
C ARG A 48 3.42 0.52 5.63
N PHE A 49 3.23 0.32 4.35
CA PHE A 49 2.83 -0.95 3.74
C PHE A 49 4.05 -1.67 3.19
N LEU A 50 4.14 -2.99 3.31
CA LEU A 50 5.20 -3.73 2.65
C LEU A 50 4.86 -3.90 1.17
N LYS A 51 5.85 -3.62 0.31
CA LYS A 51 5.69 -3.81 -1.13
C LYS A 51 5.39 -5.28 -1.47
N SER A 52 6.05 -6.23 -0.80
CA SER A 52 5.84 -7.66 -1.01
C SER A 52 4.41 -8.11 -0.69
N GLU A 53 3.78 -7.55 0.35
CA GLU A 53 2.38 -7.87 0.69
C GLU A 53 1.40 -7.27 -0.31
N LEU A 54 1.70 -6.06 -0.82
CA LEU A 54 0.92 -5.43 -1.88
C LEU A 54 1.03 -6.19 -3.21
N ASP A 55 2.21 -6.72 -3.53
CA ASP A 55 2.43 -7.53 -4.73
C ASP A 55 1.66 -8.85 -4.64
N ALA A 56 1.72 -9.54 -3.50
CA ALA A 56 0.92 -10.74 -3.25
C ALA A 56 -0.58 -10.48 -3.35
N TYR A 57 -1.05 -9.35 -2.82
CA TYR A 57 -2.46 -8.93 -2.96
C TYR A 57 -2.87 -8.64 -4.41
N LEU A 58 -1.98 -8.07 -5.22
CA LEU A 58 -2.24 -7.85 -6.64
C LEU A 58 -2.24 -9.17 -7.42
N GLN A 59 -1.35 -10.10 -7.10
CA GLN A 59 -1.30 -11.43 -7.70
C GLN A 59 -2.59 -12.21 -7.44
N ASP A 60 -3.07 -12.24 -6.18
CA ASP A 60 -4.31 -12.92 -5.78
C ASP A 60 -5.54 -12.46 -6.57
N ARG A 61 -5.62 -11.16 -6.91
CA ARG A 61 -6.72 -10.59 -7.72
C ARG A 61 -6.60 -10.78 -9.23
N SER A 62 -5.42 -11.15 -9.71
CA SER A 62 -5.14 -11.33 -11.14
C SER A 62 -5.25 -12.78 -11.62
N ALA A 63 -5.52 -13.72 -10.72
CA ALA A 63 -5.79 -15.14 -11.00
C ALA A 63 -7.30 -15.41 -11.14
#